data_AF-Q99QF1-F1
#
_entry.id   AF-Q99QF1-F1
#
_cell.length_a   1.000
_cell.length_b   1.000
_cell.length_c   1.000
_cell.angle_alpha   90.00
_cell.angle_beta   90.00
_cell.angle_gamma   90.00
#
_symmetry.space_group_name_H-M   'P 1'
#
loop_
_entity.id
_entity.type
_entity.pdbx_description
1 polymer ?
#
loop_
_entity_poly.entity_id
_entity_poly.type
_entity_poly.pdbx_seq_one_letter_code
_entity_poly.pdbx_strand_id
1 'polypeptide(L)'
;LDPIKITLLTPGMSKDGELEQSGIPASLVSKYLDEHGIVVEKTGPYNLLFLFSIGIDKSKAMQLLRGLTEFKRGYDLNLTIRTMLPSLYREDPAFYEGMRIQELAQGIHDLTRKYQLPELMYKAFDVLPEMKVTPHVAWQQELRGQT
;
A
#
# COMPACT_ATOMS: atom_id res chain seq x y z
N LEU A 1 -0.90 -22.00 -2.57
CA LEU A 1 -0.24 -20.72 -2.90
C LEU A 1 0.34 -20.83 -4.29
N ASP A 2 -0.03 -19.94 -5.20
CA ASP A 2 0.49 -19.94 -6.56
C ASP A 2 1.92 -19.37 -6.57
N PRO A 3 2.95 -20.13 -6.97
CA PRO A 3 4.35 -19.72 -6.83
C PRO A 3 4.73 -18.45 -7.63
N ILE A 4 3.95 -18.08 -8.65
CA ILE A 4 4.20 -16.85 -9.42
C ILE A 4 3.58 -15.61 -8.79
N LYS A 5 2.73 -15.76 -7.77
CA LYS A 5 2.06 -14.68 -7.05
C LYS A 5 2.77 -14.43 -5.73
N ILE A 6 3.81 -13.60 -5.77
CA ILE A 6 4.64 -13.33 -4.60
C ILE A 6 4.03 -12.18 -3.81
N THR A 7 3.64 -12.45 -2.56
CA THR A 7 3.17 -11.42 -1.64
C THR A 7 4.28 -11.12 -0.62
N LEU A 8 4.73 -9.87 -0.58
CA LEU A 8 5.63 -9.37 0.45
C LEU A 8 4.82 -8.73 1.57
N LEU A 9 5.29 -8.90 2.81
CA LEU A 9 4.70 -8.29 4.00
C LEU A 9 5.62 -7.20 4.53
N THR A 10 5.05 -6.07 4.92
CA THR A 10 5.77 -4.99 5.60
C THR A 10 5.49 -5.02 7.10
N PRO A 11 6.40 -4.52 7.96
CA PRO A 11 6.17 -4.47 9.40
C PRO A 11 4.93 -3.65 9.78
N GLY A 12 4.24 -4.02 10.86
CA GLY A 12 3.08 -3.28 11.37
C GLY A 12 1.88 -4.12 11.76
N MET A 13 1.87 -5.42 11.43
CA MET A 13 0.90 -6.40 11.92
C MET A 13 1.61 -7.64 12.47
N SER A 14 1.17 -8.11 13.63
CA SER A 14 1.64 -9.34 14.24
C SER A 14 1.08 -10.56 13.52
N LYS A 15 1.61 -11.75 13.86
CA LYS A 15 1.08 -13.03 13.34
C LYS A 15 -0.36 -13.29 13.75
N ASP A 16 -0.80 -12.68 14.84
CA ASP A 16 -2.16 -12.83 15.40
C ASP A 16 -3.15 -11.84 14.76
N GLY A 17 -2.68 -10.96 13.86
CA GLY A 17 -3.51 -9.97 13.17
C GLY A 17 -3.62 -8.63 13.90
N GLU A 18 -2.90 -8.46 15.00
CA GLU A 18 -2.90 -7.23 15.81
C GLU A 18 -1.94 -6.19 15.22
N LEU A 19 -2.31 -4.91 15.27
CA LEU A 19 -1.42 -3.83 14.86
C LEU A 19 -0.29 -3.65 15.89
N GLU A 20 0.95 -3.64 15.42
CA GLU A 20 2.12 -3.41 16.26
C GLU A 20 2.22 -1.93 16.70
N GLN A 21 3.19 -1.58 17.55
CA GLN A 21 3.39 -0.19 17.98
C GLN A 21 3.95 0.70 16.86
N SER A 22 4.78 0.11 16.00
CA SER A 22 5.42 0.76 14.86
C SER A 22 5.18 -0.08 13.61
N GLY A 23 5.11 0.56 12.45
CA GLY A 23 4.94 -0.13 11.19
C GLY A 23 5.37 0.71 10.01
N ILE A 24 5.56 0.02 8.88
CA ILE A 24 5.86 0.63 7.59
C ILE A 24 4.69 0.29 6.68
N PRO A 25 3.74 1.22 6.48
CA PRO A 25 2.63 1.02 5.55
C PRO A 25 3.14 0.67 4.15
N ALA A 26 2.54 -0.35 3.53
CA ALA A 26 2.97 -0.83 2.22
C ALA A 26 2.80 0.23 1.12
N SER A 27 1.91 1.21 1.31
CA SER A 27 1.77 2.37 0.43
C SER A 27 3.07 3.17 0.26
N LEU A 28 3.87 3.32 1.31
CA LEU A 28 5.16 4.02 1.23
C LEU A 28 6.18 3.24 0.42
N VAL A 29 6.27 1.93 0.66
CA VAL A 29 7.17 1.05 -0.10
C VAL A 29 6.74 1.03 -1.57
N SER A 30 5.44 0.95 -1.84
CA SER A 30 4.88 1.00 -3.20
C SER A 30 5.23 2.30 -3.91
N LYS A 31 5.08 3.46 -3.27
CA LYS A 31 5.45 4.77 -3.86
C LYS A 31 6.96 4.84 -4.13
N TYR A 32 7.80 4.34 -3.24
CA TYR A 32 9.25 4.29 -3.45
C TYR A 32 9.63 3.41 -4.65
N LEU A 33 9.03 2.22 -4.76
CA LEU A 33 9.29 1.30 -5.86
C LEU A 33 8.85 1.89 -7.21
N ASP A 34 7.73 2.61 -7.23
CA ASP A 34 7.22 3.30 -8.41
C ASP A 34 8.23 4.36 -8.93
N GLU A 35 8.86 5.13 -8.04
CA GLU A 35 9.91 6.08 -8.42
C GLU A 35 11.14 5.42 -9.08
N HIS A 36 11.33 4.13 -8.85
CA HIS A 36 12.41 3.33 -9.44
C HIS A 36 11.93 2.46 -10.61
N GLY A 37 10.73 2.72 -11.13
CA GLY A 37 10.13 2.03 -12.27
C GLY A 37 9.66 0.61 -11.97
N ILE A 38 9.42 0.28 -10.71
CA ILE A 38 8.95 -1.04 -10.27
C ILE A 38 7.47 -0.92 -9.90
N VAL A 39 6.61 -1.47 -10.76
CA VAL A 39 5.15 -1.46 -10.55
C VAL A 39 4.76 -2.58 -9.61
N VAL A 40 3.97 -2.24 -8.58
CA VAL A 40 3.33 -3.19 -7.67
C VAL A 40 1.94 -3.51 -8.21
N GLU A 41 1.58 -4.79 -8.31
CA GLU A 41 0.29 -5.22 -8.86
C GLU A 41 -0.87 -4.85 -7.93
N LYS A 42 -0.69 -5.12 -6.64
CA LYS A 42 -1.68 -4.82 -5.60
C LYS A 42 -0.98 -4.42 -4.32
N THR A 43 -1.43 -3.31 -3.75
CA THR A 43 -0.96 -2.78 -2.46
C THR A 43 -2.14 -2.77 -1.48
N GLY A 44 -2.02 -3.49 -0.37
CA GLY A 44 -2.92 -3.35 0.78
C GLY A 44 -2.25 -2.57 1.91
N PRO A 45 -2.77 -2.64 3.16
CA PRO A 45 -2.21 -1.90 4.28
C PRO A 45 -0.74 -2.27 4.60
N TYR A 46 -0.44 -3.57 4.64
CA TYR A 46 0.90 -4.10 4.98
C TYR A 46 1.35 -5.22 4.04
N ASN A 47 0.80 -5.28 2.82
CA ASN A 47 1.19 -6.26 1.82
C ASN A 47 1.35 -5.67 0.42
N LEU A 48 2.26 -6.25 -0.35
CA LEU A 48 2.56 -5.92 -1.74
C LEU A 48 2.52 -7.20 -2.57
N LEU A 49 1.79 -7.21 -3.67
CA LEU A 49 1.72 -8.33 -4.61
C LEU A 49 2.57 -8.05 -5.84
N PHE A 50 3.38 -9.03 -6.23
CA PHE A 50 4.15 -9.06 -7.47
C PHE A 50 3.79 -10.31 -8.28
N LEU A 51 3.64 -10.13 -9.59
CA LEU A 51 3.38 -11.22 -10.54
C LEU A 51 4.67 -11.58 -11.29
N PHE A 52 5.23 -12.74 -10.98
CA PHE A 52 6.38 -13.31 -11.68
C PHE A 52 5.91 -14.10 -12.91
N SER A 53 5.38 -13.36 -13.88
CA SER A 53 4.95 -13.89 -15.17
C SER A 53 6.15 -14.27 -16.05
N ILE A 54 5.87 -14.89 -17.21
CA ILE A 54 6.90 -15.27 -18.20
C ILE A 54 7.74 -14.06 -18.66
N GLY A 55 7.20 -12.83 -18.57
CA GLY A 55 7.91 -11.59 -18.92
C GLY A 55 8.83 -11.03 -17.82
N ILE A 56 8.93 -11.72 -16.67
CA ILE A 56 9.85 -11.37 -15.58
C ILE A 56 11.09 -12.25 -15.68
N ASP A 57 12.22 -11.61 -15.99
CA ASP A 57 13.52 -12.24 -16.03
C ASP A 57 14.29 -12.04 -14.72
N LYS A 58 15.50 -12.63 -14.66
CA LYS A 58 16.39 -12.48 -13.50
C LYS A 58 16.77 -11.00 -13.26
N SER A 59 16.85 -10.19 -14.32
CA SER A 59 17.23 -8.78 -14.20
C SER A 59 16.18 -7.98 -13.44
N LYS A 60 14.89 -8.13 -13.81
CA LYS A 60 13.77 -7.49 -13.11
C LYS A 60 13.63 -7.98 -11.67
N ALA A 61 13.84 -9.28 -11.43
CA ALA A 61 13.83 -9.83 -10.07
C ALA A 61 14.94 -9.20 -9.20
N MET A 62 16.16 -9.05 -9.75
CA MET A 62 17.26 -8.38 -9.06
C MET A 62 17.02 -6.89 -8.86
N GLN A 63 16.36 -6.23 -9.82
CA GLN A 63 15.96 -4.82 -9.68
C GLN A 63 15.00 -4.63 -8.50
N LEU A 64 13.98 -5.50 -8.36
CA LEU A 64 13.08 -5.50 -7.20
C LEU A 64 13.84 -5.71 -5.89
N LEU A 65 14.69 -6.74 -5.83
CA LEU A 65 15.47 -7.04 -4.62
C LEU A 65 16.34 -5.84 -4.21
N ARG A 66 17.03 -5.23 -5.18
CA ARG A 66 17.83 -4.03 -4.96
C ARG A 66 16.98 -2.84 -4.51
N GLY A 67 15.82 -2.63 -5.13
CA GLY A 67 14.87 -1.58 -4.75
C GLY A 67 14.44 -1.71 -3.29
N LEU A 68 14.13 -2.92 -2.84
CA LEU A 68 13.75 -3.20 -1.45
C LEU A 68 14.91 -2.98 -0.47
N THR A 69 16.13 -3.40 -0.81
CA THR A 69 17.30 -3.16 0.05
C THR A 69 17.66 -1.68 0.14
N GLU A 70 17.55 -0.94 -0.96
CA GLU A 70 17.79 0.51 -0.97
C GLU A 70 16.69 1.27 -0.21
N PHE A 71 15.42 0.85 -0.33
CA PHE A 71 14.35 1.38 0.49
C PHE A 71 14.67 1.22 1.98
N LYS A 72 15.05 0.01 2.40
CA LYS A 72 15.42 -0.24 3.80
C LYS A 72 16.61 0.62 4.25
N ARG A 73 17.65 0.74 3.42
CA ARG A 73 18.80 1.60 3.72
C ARG A 73 18.39 3.07 3.88
N GLY A 74 17.56 3.59 2.98
CA GLY A 74 17.04 4.95 3.07
C GLY A 74 16.14 5.17 4.29
N TYR A 75 15.33 4.17 4.65
CA TYR A 75 14.51 4.17 5.84
C TYR A 75 15.35 4.19 7.12
N ASP A 76 16.37 3.35 7.21
CA ASP A 76 17.26 3.24 8.39
C ASP A 76 18.11 4.52 8.57
N LEU A 77 18.52 5.16 7.47
CA LEU A 77 19.19 6.47 7.49
C LEU A 77 18.24 7.65 7.77
N ASN A 78 16.94 7.37 7.90
CA ASN A 78 15.88 8.34 8.13
C ASN A 78 15.95 9.55 7.17
N LEU A 79 16.06 9.26 5.87
CA LEU A 79 16.16 10.28 4.84
C LEU A 79 14.92 11.19 4.81
N THR A 80 15.09 12.40 4.29
CA THR A 80 13.97 13.34 4.10
C THR A 80 13.04 12.85 2.99
N ILE A 81 11.75 13.23 3.04
CA ILE A 81 10.78 12.91 1.97
C ILE A 81 11.25 13.50 0.64
N ARG A 82 11.84 14.70 0.64
CA ARG A 82 12.43 15.33 -0.55
C ARG A 82 13.47 14.43 -1.24
N THR A 83 14.30 13.73 -0.48
CA THR A 83 15.33 12.84 -1.02
C THR A 83 14.79 11.46 -1.38
N MET A 84 13.95 10.89 -0.51
CA MET A 84 13.52 9.50 -0.63
C MET A 84 12.29 9.31 -1.52
N LEU A 85 11.41 10.31 -1.58
CA LEU A 85 10.18 10.33 -2.38
C LEU A 85 9.98 11.70 -3.06
N PRO A 86 10.90 12.15 -3.93
CA PRO A 86 10.80 13.43 -4.66
C PRO A 86 9.48 13.64 -5.41
N SER A 87 8.82 12.58 -5.90
CA SER A 87 7.51 12.70 -6.56
C SER A 87 6.42 13.11 -5.57
N LEU A 88 6.37 12.47 -4.40
CA LEU A 88 5.45 12.80 -3.32
C LEU A 88 5.73 14.19 -2.76
N TYR A 89 7.00 14.54 -2.57
CA TYR A 89 7.40 15.87 -2.12
C TYR A 89 6.87 16.99 -3.03
N ARG A 90 6.81 16.75 -4.35
CA ARG A 90 6.27 17.72 -5.31
C ARG A 90 4.76 17.91 -5.25
N GLU A 91 4.02 16.96 -4.67
CA GLU A 91 2.56 17.07 -4.53
C GLU A 91 2.19 18.16 -3.50
N ASP A 92 2.93 18.24 -2.40
CA ASP A 92 2.81 19.33 -1.41
C ASP A 92 4.16 19.63 -0.73
N PRO A 93 5.00 20.49 -1.35
CA PRO A 93 6.32 20.81 -0.80
C PRO A 93 6.25 21.45 0.59
N ALA A 94 5.20 22.23 0.88
CA ALA A 94 5.08 22.92 2.15
C ALA A 94 4.78 21.94 3.29
N PHE A 95 3.93 20.95 3.04
CA PHE A 95 3.62 19.89 4.00
C PHE A 95 4.82 18.96 4.26
N TYR A 96 5.55 18.58 3.21
CA TYR A 96 6.66 17.63 3.32
C TYR A 96 8.03 18.26 3.61
N GLU A 97 8.13 19.59 3.74
CA GLU A 97 9.38 20.28 4.04
C GLU A 97 9.94 19.82 5.41
N GLY A 98 11.21 19.40 5.42
CA GLY A 98 11.87 18.90 6.63
C GLY A 98 11.38 17.53 7.15
N MET A 99 10.24 17.03 6.66
CA MET A 99 9.68 15.74 7.08
C MET A 99 10.61 14.58 6.68
N ARG A 100 10.71 13.58 7.58
CA ARG A 100 11.54 12.39 7.36
C ARG A 100 10.69 11.13 7.15
N ILE A 101 11.27 10.13 6.50
CA ILE A 101 10.55 8.91 6.13
C ILE A 101 10.00 8.13 7.33
N GLN A 102 10.73 8.05 8.45
CA GLN A 102 10.25 7.34 9.64
C GLN A 102 9.08 8.07 10.29
N GLU A 103 9.08 9.40 10.29
CA GLU A 103 7.98 10.23 10.78
C GLU A 103 6.72 10.02 9.94
N LEU A 104 6.86 10.04 8.61
CA LEU A 104 5.74 9.78 7.70
C LEU A 104 5.17 8.36 7.88
N ALA A 105 6.05 7.35 7.96
CA ALA A 105 5.65 5.96 8.18
C ALA A 105 4.89 5.78 9.49
N GLN A 106 5.43 6.34 10.58
CA GLN A 106 4.78 6.26 11.88
C GLN A 106 3.46 7.04 11.90
N GLY A 107 3.38 8.23 11.29
CA GLY A 107 2.15 9.02 11.23
C GLY A 107 1.01 8.28 10.51
N ILE A 108 1.29 7.65 9.38
CA ILE A 108 0.29 6.84 8.66
C ILE A 108 -0.08 5.58 9.47
N HIS A 109 0.89 4.93 10.10
CA HIS A 109 0.66 3.77 10.95
C HIS A 109 -0.21 4.10 12.17
N ASP A 110 0.04 5.22 12.83
CA ASP A 110 -0.73 5.71 13.98
C ASP A 110 -2.16 6.04 13.58
N LEU A 111 -2.40 6.62 12.39
CA LEU A 111 -3.75 6.80 11.86
C LEU A 111 -4.43 5.45 11.63
N THR A 112 -3.71 4.47 11.07
CA THR A 112 -4.23 3.11 10.85
C THR A 112 -4.66 2.45 12.16
N ARG A 113 -3.86 2.63 13.23
CA ARG A 113 -4.18 2.17 14.60
C ARG A 113 -5.36 2.92 15.20
N LYS A 114 -5.35 4.25 15.12
CA LYS A 114 -6.40 5.13 15.67
C LYS A 114 -7.77 4.77 15.10
N TYR A 115 -7.85 4.50 13.80
CA TYR A 115 -9.10 4.17 13.14
C TYR A 115 -9.39 2.67 13.04
N GLN A 116 -8.53 1.81 13.59
CA GLN A 116 -8.72 0.35 13.59
C GLN A 116 -9.06 -0.19 12.18
N LEU A 117 -8.38 0.35 11.15
CA LEU A 117 -8.73 0.10 9.75
C LEU A 117 -8.83 -1.40 9.39
N PRO A 118 -7.94 -2.30 9.86
CA PRO A 118 -8.06 -3.72 9.56
C PRO A 118 -9.36 -4.34 10.09
N GLU A 119 -9.77 -3.97 11.30
CA GLU A 119 -11.00 -4.48 11.93
C GLU A 119 -12.25 -3.93 11.25
N LEU A 120 -12.27 -2.63 10.94
CA LEU A 120 -13.37 -2.02 10.20
C LEU A 120 -13.54 -2.64 8.81
N MET A 121 -12.43 -2.87 8.11
CA MET A 121 -12.44 -3.53 6.82
C MET A 121 -12.99 -4.96 6.94
N TYR A 122 -12.54 -5.72 7.94
CA TYR A 122 -13.06 -7.07 8.17
C TYR A 122 -14.58 -7.05 8.41
N LYS A 123 -15.06 -6.22 9.34
CA LYS A 123 -16.49 -6.09 9.66
C LYS A 123 -17.34 -5.66 8.46
N ALA A 124 -16.82 -4.75 7.63
CA ALA A 124 -17.53 -4.27 6.44
C ALA A 124 -17.79 -5.36 5.39
N PHE A 125 -16.92 -6.38 5.32
CA PHE A 125 -17.05 -7.49 4.39
C PHE A 125 -17.64 -8.77 5.02
N ASP A 126 -17.84 -8.80 6.33
CA ASP A 126 -18.41 -9.94 7.05
C ASP A 126 -19.93 -10.08 6.85
N VAL A 127 -20.62 -8.96 6.61
CA VAL A 127 -22.06 -8.92 6.35
C VAL A 127 -22.33 -8.39 4.95
N LEU A 128 -22.96 -9.22 4.12
CA LEU A 128 -23.41 -8.78 2.80
C LEU A 128 -24.57 -7.79 2.93
N PRO A 129 -24.55 -6.65 2.21
CA PRO A 129 -25.71 -5.78 2.11
C PRO A 129 -26.92 -6.52 1.54
N GLU A 130 -28.12 -6.12 1.96
CA GLU A 130 -29.36 -6.65 1.40
C GLU A 130 -29.53 -6.19 -0.06
N MET A 131 -29.61 -7.14 -0.99
CA MET A 131 -29.85 -6.85 -2.40
C MET A 131 -31.32 -6.45 -2.63
N LYS A 132 -31.62 -5.15 -2.56
CA LYS A 132 -32.98 -4.61 -2.79
C LYS A 132 -33.45 -4.81 -4.23
N VAL A 133 -32.55 -4.63 -5.20
CA VAL A 133 -32.77 -4.85 -6.63
C VAL A 133 -31.50 -5.45 -7.24
N THR A 134 -31.63 -6.10 -8.39
CA THR A 134 -30.44 -6.57 -9.12
C THR A 134 -29.67 -5.40 -9.73
N PRO A 135 -28.35 -5.55 -9.97
CA PRO A 135 -27.55 -4.50 -10.63
C PRO A 135 -28.11 -4.07 -11.99
N HIS A 136 -28.72 -5.00 -12.75
CA HIS A 136 -29.38 -4.66 -14.01
C HIS A 136 -30.57 -3.73 -13.81
N VAL A 137 -31.43 -3.98 -12.81
CA VAL A 137 -32.59 -3.13 -12.53
C VAL A 137 -32.15 -1.76 -12.01
N ALA A 138 -31.16 -1.70 -11.12
CA ALA A 138 -30.58 -0.44 -10.66
C ALA A 138 -30.06 0.40 -11.84
N TRP A 139 -29.31 -0.23 -12.75
CA TRP A 139 -28.80 0.43 -13.95
C TRP A 139 -29.89 0.95 -14.88
N GLN A 140 -31.00 0.23 -15.04
CA GLN A 140 -32.15 0.71 -15.82
C GLN A 140 -32.80 1.96 -15.22
N GLN A 141 -32.78 2.13 -13.90
CA GLN A 141 -33.30 3.34 -13.24
C GLN A 141 -32.36 4.52 -13.44
N GLU A 142 -31.05 4.30 -13.35
CA GLU A 142 -30.04 5.32 -13.65
C GLU A 142 -30.16 5.83 -15.09
N LEU A 143 -30.34 4.94 -16.07
CA LEU A 143 -30.59 5.31 -17.47
C LEU A 143 -31.88 6.14 -17.67
N ARG A 144 -32.83 6.05 -16.74
CA ARG A 144 -34.06 6.85 -16.72
C ARG A 144 -33.92 8.15 -15.92
N GLY A 145 -32.73 8.45 -15.40
CA GLY A 145 -32.46 9.62 -14.57
C GLY A 145 -32.95 9.50 -13.13
N GLN A 146 -33.12 8.28 -12.61
CA GLN A 146 -33.59 7.99 -11.25
C GLN A 146 -32.47 7.31 -10.45
N THR A 147 -31.60 8.12 -9.84
CA THR A 147 -30.46 7.67 -9.00
C THR A 147 -30.77 7.68 -7.51
#